data_AF-A0A2D6ZVL9-F1
#
_entry.id   AF-A0A2D6ZVL9-F1
#
_cell.length_a   1.000
_cell.length_b   1.000
_cell.length_c   1.000
_cell.angle_alpha   90.00
_cell.angle_beta   90.00
_cell.angle_gamma   90.00
#
_symmetry.space_group_name_H-M   'P 1'
#
loop_
_entity.id
_entity.type
_entity.pdbx_description
1 polymer ?
#
loop_
_entity_poly.entity_id
_entity_poly.type
_entity_poly.pdbx_seq_one_letter_code
_entity_poly.pdbx_strand_id
1 'polypeptide(L)'
;MKMIFQYLFLLVLVFILSIQKIKLSWEISTLYNNNENLKVEFENLKDHNLKLTTQFHIENSPANIEKIAKEDLRMIKKRPKKVKYE
;
A
#
# COMPACT_ATOMS: atom_id res chain seq x y z
N MET A 1 -51.55 7.98 34.90
CA MET A 1 -50.12 8.00 35.30
C MET A 1 -49.27 6.94 34.60
N LYS A 2 -49.65 5.64 34.56
CA LYS A 2 -48.85 4.58 33.90
C LYS A 2 -48.50 4.85 32.42
N MET A 3 -49.47 5.30 31.61
CA MET A 3 -49.22 5.64 30.20
C MET A 3 -48.23 6.79 30.02
N ILE A 4 -48.30 7.83 30.87
CA ILE A 4 -47.33 8.94 30.86
C ILE A 4 -45.90 8.42 31.09
N PHE A 5 -45.72 7.52 32.07
CA PHE A 5 -44.42 6.91 32.34
C PHE A 5 -43.88 6.09 31.18
N GLN A 6 -44.74 5.35 30.47
CA GLN A 6 -44.34 4.62 29.26
C GLN A 6 -43.87 5.58 28.15
N TYR A 7 -44.61 6.66 27.89
CA TYR A 7 -44.18 7.64 26.88
C TYR A 7 -42.88 8.34 27.26
N LEU A 8 -42.69 8.68 28.54
CA LEU A 8 -41.44 9.26 29.02
C LEU A 8 -40.26 8.31 28.83
N PHE A 9 -40.44 7.03 29.15
CA PHE A 9 -39.43 5.99 28.96
C PHE A 9 -39.06 5.82 27.48
N LEU A 10 -40.05 5.81 26.59
CA LEU A 10 -39.84 5.72 25.14
C LEU A 10 -39.05 6.92 24.61
N LEU A 11 -39.32 8.12 25.13
CA LEU A 11 -38.63 9.35 24.75
C LEU A 11 -37.15 9.32 25.15
N VAL A 12 -36.85 8.81 26.36
CA VAL A 12 -35.47 8.59 26.81
C VAL A 12 -34.74 7.58 25.93
N LEU A 13 -35.41 6.48 25.54
CA LEU A 13 -34.84 5.49 24.61
C LEU A 13 -34.50 6.09 23.25
N VAL A 14 -35.43 6.84 22.65
CA VAL A 14 -35.21 7.52 21.36
C VAL A 14 -34.05 8.52 21.45
N PHE A 15 -33.93 9.21 22.57
CA PHE A 15 -32.83 10.15 22.81
C PHE A 15 -31.46 9.43 22.85
N ILE A 16 -31.36 8.32 23.58
CA ILE A 16 -30.13 7.52 23.65
C ILE A 16 -29.74 6.98 22.27
N LEU A 17 -30.70 6.44 21.52
CA LEU A 17 -30.46 5.92 20.16
C LEU A 17 -30.00 7.03 19.20
N SER A 18 -30.53 8.25 19.36
CA SER A 18 -30.12 9.39 18.54
C SER A 18 -28.67 9.80 18.78
N ILE A 19 -28.21 9.79 20.04
CA ILE A 19 -26.81 10.05 20.38
C ILE A 19 -25.89 8.97 19.80
N GLN A 20 -26.29 7.70 19.89
CA GLN A 20 -25.54 6.60 19.30
C GLN A 20 -25.41 6.73 17.78
N LYS A 21 -26.51 7.12 17.10
CA LYS A 21 -26.51 7.35 15.66
C LYS A 21 -25.50 8.43 15.24
N ILE A 22 -25.43 9.54 15.99
CA ILE A 22 -24.49 10.63 15.71
C ILE A 22 -23.04 10.14 15.86
N LYS A 23 -22.73 9.43 16.95
CA LYS A 23 -21.38 8.84 17.16
C LYS A 23 -21.00 7.89 16.03
N LEU A 24 -21.92 6.98 15.66
CA LEU A 24 -21.69 6.02 14.59
C LEU A 24 -21.46 6.71 13.25
N SER A 25 -22.22 7.78 12.96
CA SER A 25 -22.04 8.57 11.74
C SER A 25 -20.66 9.21 11.65
N TRP A 26 -20.12 9.72 12.76
CA TRP A 26 -18.78 10.28 12.81
C TRP A 26 -17.70 9.22 12.62
N GLU A 27 -17.86 8.06 13.24
CA GLU A 27 -16.93 6.95 13.11
C GLU A 27 -16.91 6.42 11.66
N ILE A 28 -18.07 6.25 11.03
CA ILE A 28 -18.19 5.86 9.63
C ILE A 28 -17.48 6.86 8.71
N SER A 29 -17.69 8.16 8.92
CA SER A 29 -17.03 9.20 8.10
C SER A 29 -15.51 9.14 8.24
N THR A 30 -15.02 8.93 9.46
CA THR A 30 -13.59 8.80 9.73
C THR A 30 -13.00 7.55 9.06
N LEU A 31 -13.69 6.41 9.19
CA LEU A 31 -13.28 5.16 8.56
C LEU A 31 -13.28 5.26 7.04
N TYR A 32 -14.26 5.96 6.45
CA TYR A 32 -14.33 6.16 5.00
C TYR A 32 -13.13 6.97 4.49
N ASN A 33 -12.82 8.09 5.14
CA ASN A 33 -11.67 8.92 4.78
C ASN A 33 -10.34 8.16 4.94
N ASN A 34 -10.19 7.41 6.04
CA ASN A 34 -8.99 6.60 6.27
C ASN A 34 -8.83 5.51 5.20
N ASN A 35 -9.93 4.88 4.78
CA ASN A 35 -9.92 3.86 3.74
C ASN A 35 -9.57 4.45 2.37
N GLU A 36 -10.07 5.64 2.03
CA GLU A 36 -9.63 6.34 0.81
C GLU A 36 -8.14 6.65 0.84
N ASN A 37 -7.64 7.17 1.96
CA ASN A 37 -6.21 7.47 2.09
C ASN A 37 -5.36 6.19 1.96
N LEU A 38 -5.76 5.10 2.62
CA LEU A 38 -5.08 3.80 2.51
C LEU A 38 -5.05 3.27 1.08
N LYS A 39 -6.13 3.46 0.30
CA LYS A 39 -6.15 3.07 -1.12
C LYS A 39 -5.14 3.85 -1.94
N VAL A 40 -5.06 5.17 -1.74
CA VAL A 40 -4.10 6.02 -2.45
C VAL A 40 -2.66 5.63 -2.09
N GLU A 41 -2.38 5.46 -0.80
CA GLU A 41 -1.05 5.03 -0.32
C GLU A 41 -0.67 3.65 -0.86
N PHE A 42 -1.64 2.74 -0.95
CA PHE A 42 -1.40 1.40 -1.51
C PHE A 42 -1.03 1.44 -3.00
N GLU A 43 -1.75 2.22 -3.81
CA GLU A 43 -1.41 2.38 -5.23
C GLU A 43 -0.05 3.08 -5.42
N ASN A 44 0.26 4.09 -4.59
CA ASN A 44 1.58 4.72 -4.58
C ASN A 44 2.68 3.69 -4.25
N LEU A 45 2.49 2.87 -3.22
CA LEU A 45 3.45 1.84 -2.83
C LEU A 45 3.67 0.82 -3.95
N LYS A 46 2.60 0.42 -4.63
CA LYS A 46 2.66 -0.51 -5.77
C LYS A 46 3.47 0.06 -6.94
N ASP A 47 3.26 1.33 -7.27
CA ASP A 47 4.04 2.02 -8.32
C ASP A 47 5.53 2.09 -7.96
N HIS A 48 5.85 2.46 -6.71
CA HIS A 48 7.24 2.47 -6.22
C HIS A 48 7.88 1.08 -6.27
N ASN A 49 7.14 0.05 -5.86
CA ASN A 49 7.64 -1.33 -5.90
C ASN A 49 7.95 -1.78 -7.34
N LEU A 50 7.08 -1.44 -8.29
CA LEU A 50 7.31 -1.75 -9.71
C LEU A 50 8.56 -1.05 -10.23
N LYS A 51 8.74 0.23 -9.91
CA LYS A 51 9.92 1.02 -10.29
C LYS A 51 11.20 0.41 -9.71
N LEU A 52 11.22 0.10 -8.41
CA LEU A 52 12.37 -0.49 -7.73
C LEU A 52 12.71 -1.87 -8.28
N THR A 53 11.71 -2.72 -8.52
CA THR A 53 11.92 -4.05 -9.12
C THR A 53 12.51 -3.93 -10.52
N THR A 54 12.01 -2.99 -11.31
CA THR A 54 12.51 -2.74 -12.67
C THR A 54 13.95 -2.22 -12.62
N GLN A 55 14.24 -1.26 -11.74
CA GLN A 55 15.60 -0.76 -11.51
C GLN A 55 16.54 -1.88 -11.11
N PHE A 56 16.15 -2.72 -10.16
CA PHE A 56 16.93 -3.86 -9.73
C PHE A 56 17.30 -4.78 -10.90
N HIS A 57 16.35 -5.12 -11.78
CA HIS A 57 16.65 -5.95 -12.94
C HIS A 57 17.52 -5.26 -13.99
N ILE A 58 17.35 -3.95 -14.21
CA ILE A 58 18.17 -3.18 -15.14
C ILE A 58 19.61 -3.09 -14.63
N GLU A 59 19.79 -2.72 -13.37
CA GLU A 59 21.09 -2.53 -12.74
C GLU A 59 21.88 -3.83 -12.68
N ASN A 60 21.22 -4.93 -12.35
CA ASN A 60 21.81 -6.26 -12.29
C ASN A 60 21.78 -7.00 -13.63
N SER A 61 21.38 -6.33 -14.73
CA SER A 61 21.42 -6.96 -16.04
C SER A 61 22.87 -7.24 -16.47
N PRO A 62 23.15 -8.37 -17.14
CA PRO A 62 24.50 -8.68 -17.60
C PRO A 62 25.13 -7.59 -18.47
N ALA A 63 24.30 -6.88 -19.25
CA ALA A 63 24.74 -5.76 -20.07
C ALA A 63 25.20 -4.58 -19.23
N ASN A 64 24.44 -4.21 -18.18
CA ASN A 64 24.82 -3.12 -17.29
C ASN A 64 26.03 -3.49 -16.42
N ILE A 65 26.11 -4.74 -15.95
CA ILE A 65 27.29 -5.25 -15.24
C ILE A 65 28.53 -5.23 -16.15
N GLU A 66 28.43 -5.67 -17.41
CA GLU A 66 29.54 -5.62 -18.36
C GLU A 66 29.95 -4.16 -18.67
N LYS A 67 28.98 -3.25 -18.74
CA LYS A 67 29.22 -1.81 -18.92
C LYS A 67 30.01 -1.24 -17.74
N ILE A 68 29.52 -1.40 -16.51
CA ILE A 68 30.19 -0.93 -15.28
C ILE A 68 31.59 -1.54 -15.15
N ALA A 69 31.74 -2.84 -15.42
CA ALA A 69 33.03 -3.51 -15.39
C ALA A 69 34.05 -2.92 -16.39
N LYS A 70 33.60 -2.49 -17.57
CA LYS A 70 34.47 -1.86 -18.58
C LYS A 70 34.77 -0.41 -18.26
N GLU A 71 33.77 0.36 -17.83
CA GLU A 71 33.89 1.80 -17.61
C GLU A 71 34.61 2.11 -16.29
N ASP A 72 34.15 1.53 -15.19
CA ASP A 72 34.64 1.87 -13.84
C ASP A 72 35.87 1.04 -13.46
N LEU A 73 35.85 -0.26 -13.76
CA LEU A 73 36.92 -1.20 -13.40
C LEU A 73 37.94 -1.40 -14.53
N ARG A 74 37.73 -0.77 -15.70
CA ARG A 74 38.60 -0.85 -16.89
C ARG A 74 38.88 -2.29 -17.35
N MET A 75 37.93 -3.21 -17.13
CA MET A 75 38.07 -4.62 -17.49
C MET A 75 38.00 -4.80 -19.01
N ILE A 76 38.82 -5.71 -19.56
CA ILE A 76 38.86 -6.02 -20.98
C ILE A 76 38.30 -7.43 -21.22
N LYS A 77 37.38 -7.55 -22.18
CA LYS A 77 36.74 -8.82 -22.54
C LYS A 77 37.77 -9.79 -23.13
N LYS A 78 37.98 -10.92 -22.45
CA LYS A 78 38.81 -12.03 -22.96
C LYS A 78 37.97 -12.96 -23.85
N ARG A 79 38.58 -13.48 -24.92
CA ARG A 79 37.93 -14.47 -25.79
C ARG A 79 37.73 -15.79 -25.04
N PRO A 80 36.61 -16.50 -25.22
CA PRO A 80 36.39 -17.79 -24.59
C PRO A 80 37.41 -18.82 -25.08
N LYS A 81 37.92 -19.65 -24.18
CA LYS A 81 38.76 -20.80 -24.53
C LYS A 81 37.86 -21.94 -24.98
N LYS A 82 38.14 -22.56 -26.13
CA LYS A 82 37.44 -23.79 -26.54
C LYS A 82 37.87 -24.91 -25.59
N VAL A 83 36.93 -25.39 -24.78
CA VAL A 83 37.12 -26.60 -23.98
C VAL A 83 36.75 -27.78 -24.88
N LYS A 84 37.69 -28.71 -25.09
CA LYS A 84 37.37 -30.00 -25.73
C LYS A 84 36.72 -30.87 -24.67
N TYR A 85 35.51 -31.36 -24.95
CA TYR A 85 34.92 -32.45 -24.19
C TYR A 85 35.47 -33.75 -24.77
N GLU A 86 36.05 -34.60 -23.91
CA GLU A 86 36.44 -35.98 -24.24
C GLU A 86 35.22 -36.89 -24.33
#